data_AF-A0A7X1DYH5-F1
#
_entry.id   AF-A0A7X1DYH5-F1
#
_cell.length_a   1.000
_cell.length_b   1.000
_cell.length_c   1.000
_cell.angle_alpha   90.00
_cell.angle_beta   90.00
_cell.angle_gamma   90.00
#
_symmetry.space_group_name_H-M   'P 1'
#
loop_
_entity.id
_entity.type
_entity.pdbx_description
1 polymer ?
#
loop_
_entity_poly.entity_id
_entity_poly.type
_entity_poly.pdbx_seq_one_letter_code
_entity_poly.pdbx_strand_id
1 'polypeptide(L)'
;MTMHHASNIALLLLPLLLAGIVTAATRGKGRWWTMARWISAFTMHPDQGLVRQGLLWLSILVPLFYGLGAGIIIWADYQISLTQEGLETFVKISAIPLALFSLSLPLTILVSRLHATSQTANQITLTRHKNNIDSFYSHRKELFSYFAQIGEVVFLDCIIAKFKLHPRIHKRFFTGKLADGTPMANEAEFKTVESDIENALWKIHGVLTDFNPEMTYSLYVANLCSEIYRLALTLGLTEIYIVLAEKSTLVPAIIDEEPKMLRTVGTTTTELIAAFRYIYSFFHNLCDFAGITPLDSRKDPAYRYIFEGGAFHNITIPPVIERLHAEDIRKNIDNYNFSRLMEKQNSANR
;
A
#
# COMPACT_ATOMS: atom_id res chain seq x y z
N MET A 1 24.56 -48.61 49.43
CA MET A 1 25.05 -47.42 48.71
C MET A 1 23.99 -46.79 47.79
N THR A 2 23.00 -47.54 47.30
CA THR A 2 21.94 -47.06 46.39
C THR A 2 20.81 -46.25 47.05
N MET A 3 20.43 -46.54 48.31
CA MET A 3 19.34 -45.80 48.98
C MET A 3 19.69 -44.35 49.39
N HIS A 4 20.93 -44.07 49.80
CA HIS A 4 21.35 -42.71 50.15
C HIS A 4 21.39 -41.77 48.93
N HIS A 5 21.79 -42.27 47.76
CA HIS A 5 21.77 -41.50 46.52
C HIS A 5 20.34 -41.20 46.05
N ALA A 6 19.42 -42.16 46.17
CA ALA A 6 18.01 -41.94 45.85
C ALA A 6 17.35 -40.87 46.75
N SER A 7 17.66 -40.89 48.05
CA SER A 7 17.19 -39.87 49.02
C SER A 7 17.67 -38.45 48.65
N ASN A 8 18.96 -38.31 48.30
CA ASN A 8 19.54 -37.00 47.97
C ASN A 8 19.03 -36.44 46.63
N ILE A 9 18.80 -37.32 45.64
CA ILE A 9 18.21 -36.94 44.36
C ILE A 9 16.75 -36.49 44.54
N ALA A 10 15.97 -37.20 45.35
CA ALA A 10 14.60 -36.82 45.66
C ALA A 10 14.55 -35.44 46.33
N LEU A 11 15.47 -35.18 47.26
CA LEU A 11 15.58 -33.90 47.96
C LEU A 11 15.91 -32.72 47.01
N LEU A 12 16.65 -32.99 45.94
CA LEU A 12 17.03 -32.02 44.93
C LEU A 12 15.92 -31.78 43.89
N LEU A 13 15.20 -32.81 43.47
CA LEU A 13 14.23 -32.71 42.36
C LEU A 13 12.80 -32.41 42.82
N LEU A 14 12.40 -32.86 44.01
CA LEU A 14 11.04 -32.70 44.53
C LEU A 14 10.60 -31.23 44.62
N PRO A 15 11.40 -30.29 45.16
CA PRO A 15 10.99 -28.88 45.26
C PRO A 15 10.71 -28.25 43.90
N LEU A 16 11.56 -28.56 42.91
CA LEU A 16 11.42 -28.07 41.53
C LEU A 16 10.18 -28.65 40.86
N LEU A 17 9.94 -29.96 41.01
CA LEU A 17 8.76 -30.63 40.46
C LEU A 17 7.48 -30.10 41.09
N LEU A 18 7.44 -29.89 42.40
CA LEU A 18 6.30 -29.30 43.11
C LEU A 18 6.02 -27.88 42.61
N ALA A 19 7.04 -27.03 42.49
CA ALA A 19 6.89 -25.68 41.92
C ALA A 19 6.33 -25.73 40.50
N GLY A 20 6.87 -26.61 39.66
CA GLY A 20 6.41 -26.82 38.30
C GLY A 20 4.95 -27.27 38.22
N ILE A 21 4.57 -28.29 39.00
CA ILE A 21 3.21 -28.84 39.05
C ILE A 21 2.22 -27.79 39.53
N VAL A 22 2.51 -27.07 40.62
CA VAL A 22 1.63 -26.02 41.17
C VAL A 22 1.46 -24.89 40.15
N THR A 23 2.53 -24.50 39.46
CA THR A 23 2.47 -23.46 38.43
C THR A 23 1.65 -23.92 37.22
N ALA A 24 1.88 -25.14 36.72
CA ALA A 24 1.12 -25.72 35.62
C ALA A 24 -0.36 -25.94 35.99
N ALA A 25 -0.66 -26.32 37.24
CA ALA A 25 -2.02 -26.47 37.76
C ALA A 25 -2.78 -25.15 37.81
N THR A 26 -2.14 -24.07 38.21
CA THR A 26 -2.83 -22.79 38.41
C THR A 26 -2.82 -21.90 37.16
N ARG A 27 -1.80 -22.02 36.29
CA ARG A 27 -1.59 -21.09 35.17
C ARG A 27 -1.60 -21.74 33.79
N GLY A 28 -1.46 -23.07 33.71
CA GLY A 28 -1.53 -23.77 32.43
C GLY A 28 -2.95 -23.81 31.86
N LYS A 29 -3.08 -23.64 30.55
CA LYS A 29 -4.34 -23.76 29.79
C LYS A 29 -4.40 -25.14 29.11
N GLY A 30 -5.60 -25.71 28.98
CA GLY A 30 -5.83 -27.03 28.35
C GLY A 30 -5.91 -28.20 29.33
N ARG A 31 -6.04 -29.44 28.80
CA ARG A 31 -6.19 -30.68 29.59
C ARG A 31 -4.92 -30.99 30.39
N TRP A 32 -5.09 -31.52 31.60
CA TRP A 32 -4.02 -31.75 32.59
C TRP A 32 -2.87 -32.64 32.08
N TRP A 33 -3.18 -33.68 31.31
CA TRP A 33 -2.23 -34.66 30.77
C TRP A 33 -1.58 -34.23 29.45
N THR A 34 -1.83 -33.02 28.96
CA THR A 34 -1.26 -32.56 27.67
C THR A 34 -0.01 -31.71 27.90
N MET A 35 1.02 -31.94 27.08
CA MET A 35 2.22 -31.09 27.05
C MET A 35 1.89 -29.62 26.78
N ALA A 36 0.78 -29.35 26.08
CA ALA A 36 0.27 -28.01 25.84
C ALA A 36 0.04 -27.21 27.14
N ARG A 37 -0.38 -27.86 28.23
CA ARG A 37 -0.59 -27.18 29.52
C ARG A 37 0.71 -26.66 30.11
N TRP A 38 1.74 -27.50 30.12
CA TRP A 38 3.08 -27.13 30.59
C TRP A 38 3.68 -26.03 29.72
N ILE A 39 3.63 -26.19 28.40
CA ILE A 39 4.12 -25.17 27.46
C ILE A 39 3.41 -23.84 27.68
N SER A 40 2.08 -23.83 27.79
CA SER A 40 1.30 -22.61 28.02
C SER A 40 1.62 -21.92 29.34
N ALA A 41 1.97 -22.67 30.40
CA ALA A 41 2.30 -22.12 31.71
C ALA A 41 3.68 -21.45 31.73
N PHE A 42 4.64 -21.98 30.96
CA PHE A 42 6.03 -21.49 30.95
C PHE A 42 6.38 -20.66 29.71
N THR A 43 5.42 -20.42 28.82
CA THR A 43 5.54 -19.44 27.75
C THR A 43 5.14 -18.06 28.24
N MET A 44 5.86 -17.05 27.78
CA MET A 44 5.59 -15.67 28.14
C MET A 44 4.56 -15.08 27.17
N HIS A 45 3.48 -14.52 27.72
CA HIS A 45 2.38 -13.94 26.97
C HIS A 45 2.37 -12.42 27.16
N PRO A 46 2.97 -11.62 26.26
CA PRO A 46 3.08 -10.16 26.44
C PRO A 46 1.72 -9.46 26.52
N ASP A 47 0.66 -10.04 25.96
CA ASP A 47 -0.72 -9.57 26.01
C ASP A 47 -1.38 -9.66 27.40
N GLN A 48 -0.79 -10.40 28.35
CA GLN A 48 -1.36 -10.63 29.68
C GLN A 48 -0.50 -9.97 30.76
N GLY A 49 -1.14 -9.47 31.82
CA GLY A 49 -0.43 -8.86 32.95
C GLY A 49 0.52 -9.83 33.65
N LEU A 50 1.59 -9.29 34.26
CA LEU A 50 2.69 -10.04 34.88
C LEU A 50 2.23 -11.12 35.87
N VAL A 51 1.22 -10.83 36.69
CA VAL A 51 0.68 -11.76 37.70
C VAL A 51 0.09 -13.03 37.09
N ARG A 52 -0.33 -12.99 35.83
CA ARG A 52 -0.87 -14.16 35.11
C ARG A 52 0.22 -15.06 34.53
N GLN A 53 1.48 -14.61 34.49
CA GLN A 53 2.59 -15.36 33.91
C GLN A 53 3.02 -16.49 34.84
N GLY A 54 3.08 -17.73 34.34
CA GLY A 54 3.52 -18.87 35.17
C GLY A 54 5.00 -18.76 35.57
N LEU A 55 5.85 -18.18 34.72
CA LEU A 55 7.26 -17.94 35.06
C LEU A 55 7.44 -17.06 36.31
N LEU A 56 6.53 -16.11 36.58
CA LEU A 56 6.56 -15.32 37.81
C LEU A 56 6.34 -16.23 39.03
N TRP A 57 5.30 -17.06 38.99
CA TRP A 57 4.99 -17.97 40.08
C TRP A 57 6.09 -19.01 40.27
N LEU A 58 6.70 -19.51 39.19
CA LEU A 58 7.85 -20.39 39.27
C LEU A 58 9.03 -19.72 39.97
N SER A 59 9.32 -18.44 39.66
CA SER A 59 10.39 -17.66 40.29
C SER A 59 10.21 -17.42 41.78
N ILE A 60 8.98 -17.52 42.29
CA ILE A 60 8.65 -17.42 43.71
C ILE A 60 8.65 -18.80 44.36
N LEU A 61 7.96 -19.77 43.74
CA LEU A 61 7.71 -21.10 44.31
C LEU A 61 8.96 -21.97 44.36
N VAL A 62 9.88 -21.85 43.40
CA VAL A 62 11.13 -22.64 43.42
C VAL A 62 11.99 -22.27 44.64
N PRO A 63 12.39 -21.00 44.86
CA PRO A 63 13.05 -20.56 46.08
C PRO A 63 12.30 -20.94 47.37
N LEU A 64 10.97 -20.81 47.36
CA LEU A 64 10.13 -21.15 48.51
C LEU A 64 10.22 -22.63 48.88
N PHE A 65 10.03 -23.54 47.92
CA PHE A 65 10.07 -24.97 48.21
C PHE A 65 11.48 -25.46 48.53
N TYR A 66 12.53 -24.89 47.92
CA TYR A 66 13.91 -25.21 48.30
C TYR A 66 14.25 -24.70 49.72
N GLY A 67 13.85 -23.48 50.06
CA GLY A 67 14.09 -22.94 51.41
C GLY A 67 13.35 -23.73 52.49
N LEU A 68 12.09 -24.11 52.24
CA LEU A 68 11.33 -24.97 53.16
C LEU A 68 11.93 -26.38 53.27
N GLY A 69 12.32 -26.98 52.14
CA GLY A 69 12.97 -28.30 52.13
C GLY A 69 14.27 -28.32 52.92
N ALA A 70 15.14 -27.31 52.73
CA ALA A 70 16.37 -27.15 53.51
C ALA A 70 16.07 -26.88 55.00
N GLY A 71 15.05 -26.06 55.28
CA GLY A 71 14.62 -25.75 56.64
C GLY A 71 14.18 -26.99 57.41
N ILE A 72 13.32 -27.83 56.85
CA ILE A 72 12.84 -29.07 57.49
C ILE A 72 14.01 -29.96 57.95
N ILE A 73 15.08 -30.03 57.16
CA ILE A 73 16.25 -30.87 57.47
C ILE A 73 17.09 -30.23 58.57
N ILE A 74 17.39 -28.93 58.44
CA ILE A 74 18.27 -28.22 59.38
C ILE A 74 17.60 -28.03 60.74
N TRP A 75 16.29 -27.85 60.76
CA TRP A 75 15.51 -27.59 61.97
C TRP A 75 15.05 -28.87 62.70
N ALA A 76 15.26 -30.06 62.13
CA ALA A 76 14.71 -31.31 62.63
C ALA A 76 15.06 -31.58 64.11
N ASP A 77 16.26 -31.18 64.54
CA ASP A 77 16.76 -31.42 65.90
C ASP A 77 16.59 -30.21 66.85
N TYR A 78 15.91 -29.15 66.41
CA TYR A 78 15.74 -27.91 67.18
C TYR A 78 14.30 -27.73 67.67
N GLN A 79 14.14 -27.08 68.82
CA GLN A 79 12.86 -26.66 69.37
C GLN A 79 12.69 -25.14 69.21
N ILE A 80 11.45 -24.69 69.04
CA ILE A 80 11.14 -23.28 68.88
C ILE A 80 11.36 -22.56 70.22
N SER A 81 12.25 -21.56 70.23
CA SER A 81 12.45 -20.65 71.35
C SER A 81 12.41 -19.20 70.85
N LEU A 82 11.56 -18.38 71.48
CA LEU A 82 11.42 -16.95 71.17
C LEU A 82 12.26 -16.06 72.09
N THR A 83 13.22 -16.64 72.81
CA THR A 83 14.21 -15.87 73.57
C THR A 83 15.24 -15.24 72.63
N GLN A 84 15.99 -14.25 73.12
CA GLN A 84 17.08 -13.64 72.34
C GLN A 84 18.07 -14.70 71.82
N GLU A 85 18.54 -15.59 72.69
CA GLU A 85 19.45 -16.68 72.33
C GLU A 85 18.83 -17.65 71.30
N GLY A 86 17.52 -17.91 71.41
CA GLY A 86 16.78 -18.74 70.46
C GLY A 86 16.71 -18.13 69.06
N LEU A 87 16.47 -16.82 68.98
CA LEU A 87 16.43 -16.08 67.72
C LEU A 87 17.82 -15.97 67.07
N GLU A 88 18.86 -15.69 67.85
CA GLU A 88 20.25 -15.68 67.36
C GLU A 88 20.65 -17.06 66.79
N THR A 89 20.30 -18.14 67.50
CA THR A 89 20.51 -19.51 67.03
C THR A 89 19.73 -19.80 65.76
N PHE A 90 18.45 -19.41 65.69
CA PHE A 90 17.62 -19.59 64.51
C PHE A 90 18.22 -18.92 63.26
N VAL A 91 18.67 -17.68 63.37
CA VAL A 91 19.31 -16.96 62.24
C VAL A 91 20.58 -17.68 61.81
N LYS A 92 21.41 -18.13 62.76
CA LYS A 92 22.67 -18.82 62.49
C LYS A 92 22.45 -20.15 61.75
N ILE A 93 21.50 -20.97 62.20
CA ILE A 93 21.23 -22.26 61.56
C ILE A 93 20.45 -22.08 60.24
N SER A 94 19.62 -21.05 60.12
CA SER A 94 18.77 -20.82 58.95
C SER A 94 19.46 -20.05 57.82
N ALA A 95 20.78 -19.86 57.88
CA ALA A 95 21.52 -19.13 56.85
C ALA A 95 21.25 -19.66 55.43
N ILE A 96 21.25 -20.98 55.23
CA ILE A 96 20.97 -21.62 53.94
C ILE A 96 19.49 -21.46 53.53
N PRO A 97 18.49 -21.83 54.36
CA PRO A 97 17.08 -21.59 54.06
C PRO A 97 16.76 -20.13 53.73
N LEU A 98 17.28 -19.18 54.51
CA LEU A 98 17.06 -17.75 54.31
C LEU A 98 17.69 -17.26 53.00
N ALA A 99 18.90 -17.72 52.68
CA ALA A 99 19.53 -17.44 51.39
C ALA A 99 18.69 -17.98 50.22
N LEU A 100 18.15 -19.20 50.32
CA LEU A 100 17.27 -19.76 49.30
C LEU A 100 15.98 -18.94 49.15
N PHE A 101 15.31 -18.57 50.24
CA PHE A 101 14.13 -17.69 50.17
C PHE A 101 14.45 -16.34 49.51
N SER A 102 15.62 -15.78 49.81
CA SER A 102 16.06 -14.49 49.25
C SER A 102 16.14 -14.52 47.72
N LEU A 103 16.38 -15.68 47.09
CA LEU A 103 16.46 -15.82 45.64
C LEU A 103 15.13 -15.53 44.94
N SER A 104 14.00 -15.56 45.66
CA SER A 104 12.70 -15.15 45.12
C SER A 104 12.70 -13.71 44.62
N LEU A 105 13.43 -12.81 45.30
CA LEU A 105 13.52 -11.39 44.95
C LEU A 105 14.23 -11.17 43.61
N PRO A 106 15.51 -11.56 43.42
CA PRO A 106 16.21 -11.35 42.16
C PRO A 106 15.57 -12.10 40.99
N LEU A 107 15.02 -13.30 41.21
CA LEU A 107 14.34 -14.06 40.15
C LEU A 107 13.03 -13.40 39.72
N THR A 108 12.23 -12.90 40.68
CA THR A 108 11.01 -12.15 40.37
C THR A 108 11.32 -10.88 39.59
N ILE A 109 12.37 -10.14 39.98
CA ILE A 109 12.83 -8.95 39.27
C ILE A 109 13.25 -9.30 37.84
N LEU A 110 14.00 -10.38 37.64
CA LEU A 110 14.42 -10.84 36.33
C LEU A 110 13.22 -11.16 35.43
N VAL A 111 12.25 -11.94 35.93
CA VAL A 111 11.04 -12.28 35.16
C VAL A 111 10.24 -11.02 34.82
N SER A 112 10.10 -10.08 35.77
CA SER A 112 9.43 -8.81 35.53
C SER A 112 10.10 -8.00 34.41
N ARG A 113 11.44 -7.96 34.37
CA ARG A 113 12.20 -7.25 33.33
C ARG A 113 12.04 -7.91 31.96
N LEU A 114 12.15 -9.24 31.90
CA LEU A 114 11.94 -9.99 30.66
C LEU A 114 10.52 -9.79 30.12
N HIS A 115 9.51 -9.79 30.99
CA HIS A 115 8.13 -9.53 30.62
C HIS A 115 7.91 -8.11 30.07
N ALA A 116 8.46 -7.09 30.74
CA ALA A 116 8.39 -5.71 30.26
C ALA A 116 9.06 -5.54 28.88
N THR A 117 10.21 -6.19 28.65
CA THR A 117 10.88 -6.20 27.33
C THR A 117 10.03 -6.88 26.27
N SER A 118 9.42 -8.03 26.57
CA SER A 118 8.52 -8.74 25.65
C SER A 118 7.28 -7.91 25.30
N GLN A 119 6.69 -7.24 26.30
CA GLN A 119 5.58 -6.30 26.09
C GLN A 119 5.96 -5.15 25.18
N THR A 120 7.12 -4.53 25.45
CA THR A 120 7.63 -3.42 24.64
C THR A 120 7.86 -3.86 23.19
N ALA A 121 8.45 -5.03 22.97
CA ALA A 121 8.67 -5.59 21.63
C ALA A 121 7.35 -5.84 20.87
N ASN A 122 6.33 -6.37 21.56
CA ASN A 122 5.01 -6.57 20.98
C ASN A 122 4.33 -5.23 20.65
N GLN A 123 4.42 -4.24 21.55
CA GLN A 123 3.87 -2.91 21.34
C GLN A 123 4.55 -2.19 20.16
N ILE A 124 5.87 -2.33 20.00
CA ILE A 124 6.59 -1.79 18.83
C ILE A 124 6.04 -2.41 17.55
N THR A 125 5.83 -3.73 17.52
CA THR A 125 5.28 -4.44 16.35
C THR A 125 3.88 -3.94 16.00
N LEU A 126 2.97 -3.86 17.00
CA LEU A 126 1.60 -3.38 16.80
C LEU A 126 1.57 -1.90 16.37
N THR A 127 2.40 -1.06 16.98
CA THR A 127 2.51 0.36 16.65
C THR A 127 3.04 0.54 15.24
N ARG A 128 4.07 -0.22 14.84
CA ARG A 128 4.60 -0.20 13.47
C ARG A 128 3.53 -0.61 12.45
N HIS A 129 2.78 -1.67 12.73
CA HIS A 129 1.71 -2.10 11.85
C HIS A 129 0.63 -1.02 11.68
N LYS A 130 0.20 -0.42 12.80
CA LYS A 130 -0.77 0.69 12.78
C LYS A 130 -0.23 1.90 12.01
N ASN A 131 0.99 2.34 12.31
CA ASN A 131 1.62 3.47 11.63
C ASN A 131 1.72 3.22 10.13
N ASN A 132 2.02 2.00 9.71
CA ASN A 132 2.10 1.67 8.29
C ASN A 132 0.72 1.78 7.60
N ILE A 133 -0.33 1.25 8.23
CA ILE A 133 -1.71 1.41 7.73
C ILE A 133 -2.11 2.89 7.66
N ASP A 134 -1.84 3.65 8.72
CA ASP A 134 -2.20 5.06 8.82
C ASP A 134 -1.46 5.89 7.76
N SER A 135 -0.16 5.63 7.54
CA SER A 135 0.63 6.26 6.47
C SER A 135 0.10 5.94 5.08
N PHE A 136 -0.28 4.68 4.82
CA PHE A 136 -0.84 4.27 3.53
C PHE A 136 -2.12 5.04 3.19
N TYR A 137 -3.07 5.07 4.13
CA TYR A 137 -4.34 5.76 3.93
C TYR A 137 -4.17 7.28 3.90
N SER A 138 -3.26 7.83 4.72
CA SER A 138 -2.96 9.27 4.72
C SER A 138 -2.41 9.70 3.37
N HIS A 139 -1.40 9.02 2.83
CA HIS A 139 -0.88 9.32 1.49
C HIS A 139 -1.98 9.30 0.42
N ARG A 140 -2.85 8.29 0.44
CA ARG A 140 -3.96 8.20 -0.51
C ARG A 140 -4.94 9.36 -0.34
N LYS A 141 -5.29 9.73 0.90
CA LYS A 141 -6.19 10.86 1.19
C LYS A 141 -5.58 12.18 0.73
N GLU A 142 -4.29 12.40 1.01
CA GLU A 142 -3.58 13.61 0.59
C GLU A 142 -3.55 13.74 -0.93
N LEU A 143 -3.39 12.65 -1.68
CA LEU A 143 -3.49 12.68 -3.14
C LEU A 143 -4.86 13.21 -3.61
N PHE A 144 -5.97 12.73 -3.03
CA PHE A 144 -7.29 13.25 -3.38
C PHE A 144 -7.48 14.71 -2.96
N SER A 145 -6.96 15.08 -1.79
CA SER A 145 -7.01 16.45 -1.27
C SER A 145 -6.26 17.42 -2.19
N TYR A 146 -5.05 17.03 -2.62
CA TYR A 146 -4.22 17.80 -3.54
C TYR A 146 -4.95 18.11 -4.85
N PHE A 147 -5.52 17.09 -5.51
CA PHE A 147 -6.27 17.28 -6.75
C PHE A 147 -7.57 18.08 -6.55
N ALA A 148 -8.25 17.93 -5.40
CA ALA A 148 -9.45 18.69 -5.09
C ALA A 148 -9.18 20.20 -4.92
N GLN A 149 -7.97 20.58 -4.49
CA GLN A 149 -7.58 21.99 -4.32
C GLN A 149 -7.35 22.72 -5.65
N ILE A 150 -7.09 21.99 -6.74
CA ILE A 150 -6.93 22.59 -8.09
C ILE A 150 -8.25 23.22 -8.55
N GLY A 151 -9.38 22.59 -8.23
CA GLY A 151 -10.70 23.05 -8.65
C GLY A 151 -10.98 22.83 -10.14
N GLU A 152 -11.90 23.63 -10.68
CA GLU A 152 -12.28 23.56 -12.09
C GLU A 152 -11.41 24.51 -12.93
N VAL A 153 -10.84 23.99 -14.01
CA VAL A 153 -10.03 24.76 -14.97
C VAL A 153 -10.64 24.65 -16.35
N VAL A 154 -10.83 25.79 -17.02
CA VAL A 154 -11.33 25.83 -18.38
C VAL A 154 -10.16 25.84 -19.37
N PHE A 155 -10.12 24.84 -20.25
CA PHE A 155 -9.13 24.75 -21.32
C PHE A 155 -9.75 25.21 -22.63
N LEU A 156 -9.25 26.35 -23.14
CA LEU A 156 -9.62 26.95 -24.44
C LEU A 156 -11.14 27.02 -24.67
N ASP A 157 -11.90 27.33 -23.62
CA ASP A 157 -13.36 27.46 -23.62
C ASP A 157 -14.15 26.24 -24.13
N CYS A 158 -13.50 25.08 -24.28
CA CYS A 158 -14.13 23.87 -24.83
C CYS A 158 -14.18 22.69 -23.84
N ILE A 159 -13.25 22.61 -22.89
CA ILE A 159 -13.21 21.57 -21.86
C ILE A 159 -13.16 22.19 -20.48
N ILE A 160 -14.11 21.83 -19.62
CA ILE A 160 -14.11 22.18 -18.19
C ILE A 160 -13.54 21.00 -17.43
N ALA A 161 -12.27 21.08 -17.05
CA ALA A 161 -11.56 20.05 -16.32
C ALA A 161 -11.87 20.13 -14.82
N LYS A 162 -12.46 19.08 -14.25
CA LYS A 162 -12.83 19.07 -12.82
C LYS A 162 -11.74 18.54 -11.89
N PHE A 163 -10.66 17.98 -12.46
CA PHE A 163 -9.56 17.34 -11.72
C PHE A 163 -10.03 16.28 -10.70
N LYS A 164 -11.20 15.67 -10.91
CA LYS A 164 -11.73 14.65 -10.01
C LYS A 164 -10.99 13.34 -10.21
N LEU A 165 -10.15 12.98 -9.24
CA LEU A 165 -9.32 11.79 -9.31
C LEU A 165 -10.15 10.49 -9.24
N HIS A 166 -9.95 9.60 -10.20
CA HIS A 166 -10.53 8.26 -10.13
C HIS A 166 -9.75 7.39 -9.11
N PRO A 167 -10.41 6.60 -8.23
CA PRO A 167 -9.73 5.81 -7.20
C PRO A 167 -8.67 4.82 -7.69
N ARG A 168 -8.72 4.42 -8.96
CA ARG A 168 -7.72 3.53 -9.59
C ARG A 168 -6.38 4.21 -9.87
N ILE A 169 -6.34 5.55 -9.95
CA ILE A 169 -5.09 6.29 -10.21
C ILE A 169 -4.07 6.04 -9.09
N HIS A 170 -4.51 6.08 -7.83
CA HIS A 170 -3.63 5.76 -6.70
C HIS A 170 -3.00 4.36 -6.84
N LYS A 171 -3.80 3.35 -7.19
CA LYS A 171 -3.32 1.96 -7.35
C LYS A 171 -2.37 1.78 -8.54
N ARG A 172 -2.53 2.56 -9.61
CA ARG A 172 -1.72 2.45 -10.83
C ARG A 172 -0.37 3.13 -10.66
N PHE A 173 -0.37 4.35 -10.13
CA PHE A 173 0.82 5.19 -10.03
C PHE A 173 1.57 5.05 -8.71
N PHE A 174 1.02 4.37 -7.72
CA PHE A 174 1.70 4.10 -6.45
C PHE A 174 1.67 2.62 -6.10
N THR A 175 2.84 2.07 -5.80
CA THR A 175 3.04 0.68 -5.40
C THR A 175 3.31 0.58 -3.91
N GLY A 176 3.02 -0.58 -3.33
CA GLY A 176 3.22 -0.85 -1.91
C GLY A 176 2.00 -1.53 -1.28
N LYS A 177 2.25 -2.30 -0.21
CA LYS A 177 1.20 -2.92 0.58
C LYS A 177 0.91 -2.08 1.81
N LEU A 178 -0.27 -2.24 2.40
CA LEU A 178 -0.62 -1.59 3.66
C LEU A 178 0.40 -1.90 4.78
N ALA A 179 1.02 -3.08 4.73
CA ALA A 179 2.03 -3.50 5.70
C ALA A 179 3.34 -2.73 5.60
N ASP A 180 3.63 -2.06 4.47
CA ASP A 180 4.91 -1.43 4.20
C ASP A 180 4.91 0.08 4.51
N GLY A 181 3.73 0.69 4.68
CA GLY A 181 3.58 2.09 5.02
C GLY A 181 3.25 2.98 3.83
N THR A 182 3.99 4.08 3.70
CA THR A 182 3.80 5.05 2.61
C THR A 182 4.05 4.39 1.24
N PRO A 183 3.10 4.44 0.30
CA PRO A 183 3.30 3.95 -1.05
C PRO A 183 4.45 4.65 -1.76
N MET A 184 5.15 3.92 -2.61
CA MET A 184 6.20 4.47 -3.47
C MET A 184 5.65 4.75 -4.86
N ALA A 185 6.11 5.82 -5.50
CA ALA A 185 5.76 6.12 -6.88
C ALA A 185 6.18 4.97 -7.81
N ASN A 186 5.29 4.59 -8.72
CA ASN A 186 5.54 3.60 -9.75
C ASN A 186 6.29 4.27 -10.91
N GLU A 187 7.59 4.47 -10.77
CA GLU A 187 8.40 5.19 -11.77
C GLU A 187 8.25 4.64 -13.19
N ALA A 188 8.07 3.33 -13.35
CA ALA A 188 7.87 2.70 -14.64
C ALA A 188 6.59 3.21 -15.32
N GLU A 189 5.48 3.28 -14.58
CA GLU A 189 4.21 3.79 -15.10
C GLU A 189 4.29 5.28 -15.44
N PHE A 190 4.96 6.08 -14.58
CA PHE A 190 5.20 7.50 -14.86
C PHE A 190 5.97 7.69 -16.16
N LYS A 191 7.07 6.94 -16.36
CA LYS A 191 7.88 6.99 -17.59
C LYS A 191 7.10 6.53 -18.82
N THR A 192 6.24 5.51 -18.69
CA THR A 192 5.39 5.07 -19.81
C THR A 192 4.44 6.20 -20.23
N VAL A 193 3.74 6.82 -19.27
CA VAL A 193 2.80 7.91 -19.58
C VAL A 193 3.50 9.15 -20.10
N GLU A 194 4.67 9.49 -19.56
CA GLU A 194 5.53 10.56 -20.08
C GLU A 194 5.90 10.33 -21.55
N SER A 195 6.41 9.14 -21.87
CA SER A 195 6.74 8.75 -23.25
C SER A 195 5.53 8.82 -24.18
N ASP A 196 4.37 8.38 -23.71
CA ASP A 196 3.11 8.45 -24.45
C ASP A 196 2.67 9.90 -24.73
N ILE A 197 2.89 10.80 -23.76
CA ILE A 197 2.61 12.24 -23.92
C ILE A 197 3.55 12.87 -24.96
N GLU A 198 4.83 12.57 -24.91
CA GLU A 198 5.81 13.06 -25.89
C GLU A 198 5.50 12.55 -27.32
N ASN A 199 5.12 11.28 -27.44
CA ASN A 199 4.69 10.70 -28.70
C ASN A 199 3.43 11.39 -29.25
N ALA A 200 2.45 11.65 -28.38
CA ALA A 200 1.26 12.39 -28.77
C ALA A 200 1.61 13.82 -29.21
N LEU A 201 2.54 14.49 -28.51
CA LEU A 201 3.00 15.82 -28.86
C LEU A 201 3.66 15.87 -30.25
N TRP A 202 4.52 14.91 -30.56
CA TRP A 202 5.12 14.77 -31.89
C TRP A 202 4.07 14.57 -32.98
N LYS A 203 3.05 13.73 -32.73
CA LYS A 203 1.94 13.52 -33.69
C LYS A 203 1.07 14.75 -33.85
N ILE A 204 0.78 15.48 -32.78
CA ILE A 204 0.06 16.77 -32.84
C ILE A 204 0.84 17.71 -33.75
N HIS A 205 2.14 17.88 -33.49
CA HIS A 205 2.98 18.74 -34.32
C HIS A 205 2.93 18.33 -35.80
N GLY A 206 3.10 17.04 -36.10
CA GLY A 206 3.04 16.51 -37.47
C GLY A 206 1.70 16.77 -38.17
N VAL A 207 0.58 16.64 -37.45
CA VAL A 207 -0.76 16.93 -37.98
C VAL A 207 -0.96 18.43 -38.19
N LEU A 208 -0.58 19.27 -37.22
CA LEU A 208 -0.82 20.72 -37.31
C LEU A 208 0.03 21.42 -38.36
N THR A 209 1.23 20.92 -38.61
CA THR A 209 2.15 21.44 -39.64
C THR A 209 1.91 20.84 -41.02
N ASP A 210 1.01 19.87 -41.12
CA ASP A 210 0.77 19.10 -42.35
C ASP A 210 2.06 18.57 -42.98
N PHE A 211 3.00 18.11 -42.14
CA PHE A 211 4.37 17.78 -42.56
C PHE A 211 4.44 16.74 -43.67
N ASN A 212 3.50 15.78 -43.69
CA ASN A 212 3.32 14.83 -44.77
C ASN A 212 1.83 14.69 -45.11
N PRO A 213 1.30 15.49 -46.07
CA PRO A 213 -0.13 15.55 -46.38
C PRO A 213 -0.77 14.21 -46.72
N GLU A 214 -0.03 13.30 -47.37
CA GLU A 214 -0.53 11.97 -47.74
C GLU A 214 -0.79 11.09 -46.49
N MET A 215 -0.03 11.31 -45.42
CA MET A 215 -0.15 10.56 -44.17
C MET A 215 -0.93 11.31 -43.09
N THR A 216 -1.17 12.61 -43.23
CA THR A 216 -1.81 13.45 -42.20
C THR A 216 -3.15 12.88 -41.74
N TYR A 217 -3.99 12.37 -42.65
CA TYR A 217 -5.26 11.74 -42.30
C TYR A 217 -5.09 10.52 -41.38
N SER A 218 -4.19 9.59 -41.74
CA SER A 218 -3.97 8.37 -40.96
C SER A 218 -3.23 8.67 -39.64
N LEU A 219 -2.32 9.63 -39.64
CA LEU A 219 -1.66 10.13 -38.43
C LEU A 219 -2.67 10.71 -37.45
N TYR A 220 -3.63 11.50 -37.92
CA TYR A 220 -4.69 12.08 -37.10
C TYR A 220 -5.68 11.03 -36.59
N VAL A 221 -6.38 10.33 -37.50
CA VAL A 221 -7.52 9.48 -37.15
C VAL A 221 -7.09 8.17 -36.49
N ALA A 222 -6.08 7.47 -37.04
CA ALA A 222 -5.69 6.14 -36.57
C ALA A 222 -4.77 6.20 -35.35
N ASN A 223 -3.83 7.16 -35.34
CA ASN A 223 -2.78 7.20 -34.33
C ASN A 223 -3.08 8.21 -33.21
N LEU A 224 -3.16 9.50 -33.54
CA LEU A 224 -3.24 10.56 -32.55
C LEU A 224 -4.53 10.50 -31.74
N CYS A 225 -5.69 10.36 -32.40
CA CYS A 225 -6.97 10.33 -31.70
C CYS A 225 -7.07 9.16 -30.71
N SER A 226 -6.64 7.98 -31.15
CA SER A 226 -6.56 6.76 -30.32
C SER A 226 -5.65 6.96 -29.10
N GLU A 227 -4.50 7.62 -29.29
CA GLU A 227 -3.54 7.86 -28.22
C GLU A 227 -4.04 8.86 -27.18
N ILE A 228 -4.70 9.94 -27.59
CA ILE A 228 -5.32 10.90 -26.67
C ILE A 228 -6.38 10.22 -25.79
N TYR A 229 -7.25 9.39 -26.37
CA TYR A 229 -8.24 8.65 -25.58
C TYR A 229 -7.61 7.61 -24.66
N ARG A 230 -6.55 6.93 -25.10
CA ARG A 230 -5.80 6.00 -24.25
C ARG A 230 -5.18 6.72 -23.06
N LEU A 231 -4.51 7.85 -23.29
CA LEU A 231 -3.94 8.69 -22.23
C LEU A 231 -5.01 9.18 -21.26
N ALA A 232 -6.13 9.69 -21.78
CA ALA A 232 -7.25 10.14 -20.97
C ALA A 232 -7.84 9.01 -20.12
N LEU A 233 -8.02 7.81 -20.66
CA LEU A 233 -8.48 6.63 -19.92
C LEU A 233 -7.45 6.19 -18.86
N THR A 234 -6.16 6.26 -19.20
CA THR A 234 -5.06 5.92 -18.28
C THR A 234 -5.04 6.85 -17.07
N LEU A 235 -5.28 8.14 -17.30
CA LEU A 235 -5.32 9.19 -16.27
C LEU A 235 -6.71 9.38 -15.64
N GLY A 236 -7.75 8.70 -16.15
CA GLY A 236 -9.11 8.77 -15.61
C GLY A 236 -9.84 10.09 -15.89
N LEU A 237 -9.54 10.74 -17.01
CA LEU A 237 -10.08 12.04 -17.43
C LEU A 237 -11.41 11.88 -18.19
N THR A 238 -12.50 11.74 -17.44
CA THR A 238 -13.86 11.50 -17.98
C THR A 238 -14.34 12.56 -18.97
N GLU A 239 -13.92 13.80 -18.77
CA GLU A 239 -14.25 14.95 -19.59
C GLU A 239 -13.75 14.78 -21.03
N ILE A 240 -12.67 14.01 -21.23
CA ILE A 240 -12.15 13.70 -22.55
C ILE A 240 -12.83 12.45 -23.11
N TYR A 241 -12.71 11.30 -22.43
CA TYR A 241 -13.16 10.02 -23.02
C TYR A 241 -14.68 9.76 -22.93
N ILE A 242 -15.44 10.63 -22.24
CA ILE A 242 -16.91 10.62 -22.23
C ILE A 242 -17.44 11.89 -22.89
N VAL A 243 -17.22 13.06 -22.28
CA VAL A 243 -17.89 14.30 -22.70
C VAL A 243 -17.41 14.78 -24.07
N LEU A 244 -16.10 14.89 -24.29
CA LEU A 244 -15.58 15.25 -25.60
C LEU A 244 -15.85 14.14 -26.63
N ALA A 245 -15.77 12.87 -26.22
CA ALA A 245 -16.06 11.73 -27.08
C ALA A 245 -17.48 11.74 -27.67
N GLU A 246 -18.47 12.28 -26.98
CA GLU A 246 -19.84 12.46 -27.49
C GLU A 246 -19.93 13.46 -28.66
N LYS A 247 -19.05 14.48 -28.68
CA LYS A 247 -18.97 15.47 -29.75
C LYS A 247 -18.11 15.02 -30.93
N SER A 248 -17.32 13.98 -30.73
CA SER A 248 -16.42 13.45 -31.75
C SER A 248 -17.11 12.64 -32.83
N THR A 249 -16.48 12.60 -34.01
CA THR A 249 -16.96 11.85 -35.16
C THR A 249 -16.47 10.40 -35.12
N LEU A 250 -17.35 9.45 -35.44
CA LEU A 250 -16.99 8.06 -35.68
C LEU A 250 -16.64 7.87 -37.16
N VAL A 251 -15.42 7.44 -37.41
CA VAL A 251 -14.84 7.28 -38.74
C VAL A 251 -14.60 5.79 -39.01
N PRO A 252 -15.14 5.23 -40.10
CA PRO A 252 -14.88 3.86 -40.48
C PRO A 252 -13.43 3.74 -40.97
N ALA A 253 -12.70 2.76 -40.45
CA ALA A 253 -11.36 2.41 -40.88
C ALA A 253 -11.23 0.89 -41.00
N ILE A 254 -10.46 0.42 -41.98
CA ILE A 254 -10.13 -0.99 -42.11
C ILE A 254 -8.83 -1.23 -41.34
N ILE A 255 -8.90 -2.06 -40.30
CA ILE A 255 -7.74 -2.43 -39.48
C ILE A 255 -7.73 -3.95 -39.40
N ASP A 256 -6.62 -4.57 -39.82
CA ASP A 256 -6.48 -6.03 -39.88
C ASP A 256 -7.59 -6.70 -40.68
N GLU A 257 -7.94 -6.13 -41.84
CA GLU A 257 -9.03 -6.58 -42.73
C GLU A 257 -10.44 -6.50 -42.12
N GLU A 258 -10.58 -6.01 -40.89
CA GLU A 258 -11.87 -5.80 -40.24
C GLU A 258 -12.28 -4.31 -40.24
N PRO A 259 -13.56 -3.99 -40.54
CA PRO A 259 -14.06 -2.64 -40.40
C PRO A 259 -14.20 -2.28 -38.92
N LYS A 260 -13.40 -1.33 -38.45
CA LYS A 260 -13.45 -0.76 -37.10
C LYS A 260 -13.87 0.70 -37.16
N MET A 261 -14.70 1.11 -36.19
CA MET A 261 -15.08 2.52 -36.05
C MET A 261 -14.08 3.21 -35.12
N LEU A 262 -13.27 4.09 -35.68
CA LEU A 262 -12.36 4.94 -34.93
C LEU A 262 -13.06 6.23 -34.52
N ARG A 263 -12.65 6.83 -33.41
CA ARG A 263 -13.24 8.07 -32.89
C ARG A 263 -12.22 9.19 -33.00
N THR A 264 -12.61 10.32 -33.58
CA THR A 264 -11.77 11.53 -33.58
C THR A 264 -11.71 12.16 -32.20
N VAL A 265 -10.79 13.08 -31.95
CA VAL A 265 -10.80 13.92 -30.74
C VAL A 265 -11.41 15.26 -31.10
N GLY A 266 -12.71 15.42 -30.81
CA GLY A 266 -13.48 16.57 -31.27
C GLY A 266 -13.58 16.64 -32.79
N THR A 267 -13.92 17.83 -33.27
CA THR A 267 -14.02 18.20 -34.68
C THR A 267 -13.13 19.39 -35.06
N THR A 268 -12.55 20.05 -34.07
CA THR A 268 -11.72 21.25 -34.24
C THR A 268 -10.32 21.06 -33.67
N THR A 269 -9.38 21.85 -34.18
CA THR A 269 -8.01 21.91 -33.66
C THR A 269 -8.00 22.33 -32.19
N THR A 270 -8.86 23.27 -31.82
CA THR A 270 -8.98 23.78 -30.44
C THR A 270 -9.36 22.69 -29.45
N GLU A 271 -10.30 21.82 -29.80
CA GLU A 271 -10.73 20.70 -28.94
C GLU A 271 -9.61 19.68 -28.72
N LEU A 272 -8.86 19.35 -29.77
CA LEU A 272 -7.68 18.47 -29.66
C LEU A 272 -6.63 19.07 -28.73
N ILE A 273 -6.26 20.33 -28.94
CA ILE A 273 -5.23 20.99 -28.14
C ILE A 273 -5.68 21.15 -26.69
N ALA A 274 -6.95 21.46 -26.44
CA ALA A 274 -7.49 21.52 -25.09
C ALA A 274 -7.43 20.16 -24.38
N ALA A 275 -7.80 19.08 -25.07
CA ALA A 275 -7.71 17.73 -24.52
C ALA A 275 -6.27 17.36 -24.16
N PHE A 276 -5.32 17.65 -25.06
CA PHE A 276 -3.91 17.41 -24.81
C PHE A 276 -3.35 18.26 -23.66
N ARG A 277 -3.66 19.56 -23.61
CA ARG A 277 -3.22 20.45 -22.52
C ARG A 277 -3.78 20.00 -21.17
N TYR A 278 -5.01 19.49 -21.15
CA TYR A 278 -5.58 18.93 -19.92
C TYR A 278 -4.83 17.66 -19.49
N ILE A 279 -4.58 16.71 -20.39
CA ILE A 279 -3.76 15.51 -20.13
C ILE A 279 -2.39 15.90 -19.57
N TYR A 280 -1.70 16.83 -20.24
CA TYR A 280 -0.37 17.29 -19.87
C TYR A 280 -0.36 17.93 -18.48
N SER A 281 -1.30 18.84 -18.22
CA SER A 281 -1.43 19.53 -16.92
C SER A 281 -1.76 18.55 -15.79
N PHE A 282 -2.67 17.59 -16.04
CA PHE A 282 -3.02 16.58 -15.05
C PHE A 282 -1.83 15.69 -14.69
N PHE A 283 -1.09 15.22 -15.70
CA PHE A 283 0.11 14.41 -15.50
C PHE A 283 1.19 15.15 -14.71
N HIS A 284 1.44 16.43 -15.02
CA HIS A 284 2.41 17.24 -14.28
C HIS A 284 2.02 17.41 -12.82
N ASN A 285 0.74 17.70 -12.53
CA ASN A 285 0.26 17.75 -11.15
C ASN A 285 0.44 16.41 -10.41
N LEU A 286 0.29 15.28 -11.12
CA LEU A 286 0.53 13.97 -10.55
C LEU A 286 2.02 13.73 -10.25
N CYS A 287 2.91 14.17 -11.15
CA CYS A 287 4.36 14.14 -10.95
C CYS A 287 4.80 15.01 -9.76
N ASP A 288 4.26 16.23 -9.65
CA ASP A 288 4.55 17.15 -8.55
C ASP A 288 4.18 16.52 -7.20
N PHE A 289 2.99 15.90 -7.10
CA PHE A 289 2.59 15.17 -5.89
C PHE A 289 3.53 13.99 -5.61
N ALA A 290 3.95 13.26 -6.64
CA ALA A 290 4.84 12.12 -6.51
C ALA A 290 6.32 12.50 -6.27
N GLY A 291 6.68 13.78 -6.33
CA GLY A 291 8.07 14.24 -6.25
C GLY A 291 8.91 13.84 -7.48
N ILE A 292 8.28 13.59 -8.62
CA ILE A 292 8.94 13.24 -9.88
C ILE A 292 9.08 14.52 -10.71
N THR A 293 10.25 14.74 -11.32
CA THR A 293 10.46 15.83 -12.28
C THR A 293 10.27 15.30 -13.70
N PRO A 294 9.14 15.61 -14.37
CA PRO A 294 8.92 15.16 -15.74
C PRO A 294 9.71 16.02 -16.74
N LEU A 295 9.82 15.54 -17.97
CA LEU A 295 10.29 16.29 -19.11
C LEU A 295 9.35 17.48 -19.39
N ASP A 296 9.93 18.68 -19.43
CA ASP A 296 9.18 19.91 -19.62
C ASP A 296 9.20 20.33 -21.11
N SER A 297 8.41 19.63 -21.92
CA SER A 297 8.31 19.86 -23.38
C SER A 297 7.79 21.25 -23.76
N ARG A 298 7.30 22.06 -22.82
CA ARG A 298 7.03 23.50 -23.03
C ARG A 298 8.29 24.30 -23.34
N LYS A 299 9.46 23.82 -22.91
CA LYS A 299 10.75 24.47 -23.16
C LYS A 299 11.31 24.16 -24.55
N ASP A 300 10.79 23.12 -25.21
CA ASP A 300 11.21 22.78 -26.57
C ASP A 300 10.66 23.82 -27.56
N PRO A 301 11.52 24.58 -28.28
CA PRO A 301 11.08 25.55 -29.27
C PRO A 301 10.18 24.95 -30.36
N ALA A 302 10.33 23.66 -30.70
CA ALA A 302 9.54 23.00 -31.73
C ALA A 302 8.06 22.82 -31.35
N TYR A 303 7.77 22.75 -30.04
CA TYR A 303 6.43 22.45 -29.54
C TYR A 303 5.80 23.58 -28.73
N ARG A 304 6.56 24.63 -28.41
CA ARG A 304 6.13 25.76 -27.59
C ARG A 304 4.78 26.36 -27.99
N TYR A 305 4.52 26.49 -29.29
CA TYR A 305 3.25 27.05 -29.82
C TYR A 305 2.00 26.21 -29.45
N ILE A 306 2.17 24.91 -29.16
CA ILE A 306 1.09 24.00 -28.74
C ILE A 306 0.61 24.37 -27.32
N PHE A 307 1.47 24.97 -26.50
CA PHE A 307 1.16 25.35 -25.12
C PHE A 307 0.80 26.83 -24.95
N GLU A 308 1.26 27.70 -25.86
CA GLU A 308 1.09 29.15 -25.75
C GLU A 308 -0.20 29.66 -26.38
N GLY A 309 -1.20 29.98 -25.54
CA GLY A 309 -2.41 30.69 -25.95
C GLY A 309 -3.08 30.03 -27.16
N GLY A 310 -3.42 30.82 -28.17
CA GLY A 310 -3.99 30.38 -29.44
C GLY A 310 -3.00 30.29 -30.60
N ALA A 311 -1.68 30.29 -30.36
CA ALA A 311 -0.66 30.38 -31.42
C ALA A 311 -0.78 29.28 -32.49
N PHE A 312 -1.27 28.09 -32.10
CA PHE A 312 -1.51 26.96 -32.99
C PHE A 312 -2.50 27.25 -34.13
N HIS A 313 -3.40 28.25 -34.01
CA HIS A 313 -4.33 28.61 -35.08
C HIS A 313 -3.62 29.21 -36.32
N ASN A 314 -2.42 29.73 -36.15
CA ASN A 314 -1.70 30.45 -37.21
C ASN A 314 -0.70 29.56 -37.96
N ILE A 315 -0.59 28.28 -37.61
CA ILE A 315 0.39 27.36 -38.21
C ILE A 315 -0.01 26.98 -39.64
N THR A 316 -1.29 26.70 -39.88
CA THR A 316 -1.81 26.36 -41.21
C THR A 316 -3.23 26.92 -41.35
N ILE A 317 -3.51 27.53 -42.50
CA ILE A 317 -4.78 28.20 -42.79
C ILE A 317 -5.31 27.64 -44.14
N PRO A 318 -6.48 26.99 -44.18
CA PRO A 318 -7.34 26.66 -43.05
C PRO A 318 -6.71 25.63 -42.09
N PRO A 319 -7.12 25.60 -40.81
CA PRO A 319 -6.67 24.60 -39.86
C PRO A 319 -6.85 23.17 -40.38
N VAL A 320 -5.82 22.34 -40.19
CA VAL A 320 -5.72 21.02 -40.82
C VAL A 320 -6.87 20.11 -40.39
N ILE A 321 -7.22 20.08 -39.10
CA ILE A 321 -8.25 19.17 -38.59
C ILE A 321 -9.63 19.54 -39.15
N GLU A 322 -9.96 20.82 -39.19
CA GLU A 322 -11.19 21.34 -39.76
C GLU A 322 -11.28 21.00 -41.26
N ARG A 323 -10.17 21.11 -42.00
CA ARG A 323 -10.07 20.66 -43.40
C ARG A 323 -10.31 19.16 -43.53
N LEU A 324 -9.65 18.33 -42.72
CA LEU A 324 -9.84 16.87 -42.71
C LEU A 324 -11.30 16.48 -42.41
N HIS A 325 -11.97 17.18 -41.48
CA HIS A 325 -13.38 16.94 -41.17
C HIS A 325 -14.31 17.34 -42.32
N ALA A 326 -14.04 18.48 -42.97
CA ALA A 326 -14.85 18.98 -44.07
C ALA A 326 -14.73 18.11 -45.33
N GLU A 327 -13.54 17.58 -45.61
CA GLU A 327 -13.21 16.90 -46.87
C GLU A 327 -13.08 15.38 -46.68
N ASP A 328 -12.00 14.92 -46.06
CA ASP A 328 -11.59 13.51 -46.06
C ASP A 328 -12.48 12.62 -45.18
N ILE A 329 -12.77 13.05 -43.95
CA ILE A 329 -13.56 12.28 -42.99
C ILE A 329 -14.99 12.15 -43.48
N ARG A 330 -15.59 13.26 -43.94
CA ARG A 330 -16.95 13.27 -44.48
C ARG A 330 -17.06 12.33 -45.69
N LYS A 331 -16.12 12.42 -46.63
CA LYS A 331 -16.08 11.53 -47.80
C LYS A 331 -15.97 10.06 -47.42
N ASN A 332 -15.15 9.71 -46.42
CA ASN A 332 -15.02 8.33 -45.95
C ASN A 332 -16.31 7.80 -45.30
N ILE A 333 -16.99 8.62 -44.52
CA ILE A 333 -18.28 8.26 -43.90
C ILE A 333 -19.36 8.05 -44.96
N ASP A 334 -19.46 8.97 -45.93
CA ASP A 334 -20.44 8.88 -47.02
C ASP A 334 -20.21 7.63 -47.88
N ASN A 335 -18.96 7.34 -48.23
CA ASN A 335 -18.59 6.13 -48.98
C ASN A 335 -18.96 4.84 -48.21
N TYR A 336 -18.68 4.79 -46.90
CA TYR A 336 -19.03 3.64 -46.08
C TYR A 336 -20.54 3.42 -45.97
N ASN A 337 -21.30 4.50 -45.75
CA ASN A 337 -22.76 4.45 -45.68
C ASN A 337 -23.36 3.98 -47.01
N PHE A 338 -22.83 4.46 -48.13
CA PHE A 338 -23.25 4.02 -49.46
C PHE A 338 -23.00 2.51 -49.67
N SER A 339 -21.81 2.01 -49.37
CA SER A 339 -21.47 0.58 -49.48
C SER A 339 -22.41 -0.29 -48.64
N ARG A 340 -22.71 0.13 -47.40
CA ARG A 340 -23.62 -0.60 -46.51
C ARG A 340 -25.07 -0.61 -47.00
N LEU A 341 -25.52 0.45 -47.66
CA LEU A 341 -26.85 0.50 -48.29
C LEU A 341 -26.94 -0.46 -49.48
N MET A 342 -25.90 -0.51 -50.32
CA MET A 342 -25.82 -1.44 -51.46
C MET A 342 -25.78 -2.91 -51.00
N GLU A 343 -25.05 -3.22 -49.93
CA GLU A 343 -25.04 -4.57 -49.33
C GLU A 343 -26.43 -4.97 -48.82
N LYS A 344 -27.12 -4.07 -48.11
CA LYS A 344 -28.48 -4.33 -47.60
C LYS A 344 -29.49 -4.58 -48.73
N GLN A 345 -29.45 -3.78 -49.80
CA GLN A 345 -30.31 -4.00 -50.97
C GLN A 345 -30.03 -5.33 -51.66
N ASN A 346 -28.76 -5.71 -51.79
CA ASN A 346 -28.36 -6.98 -52.38
C ASN A 346 -28.73 -8.20 -51.50
N SER A 347 -28.76 -8.04 -50.18
CA SER A 347 -29.24 -9.08 -49.26
C SER A 347 -30.77 -9.19 -49.19
N ALA A 348 -31.50 -8.13 -49.55
CA ALA A 348 -32.97 -8.15 -49.58
C ALA A 348 -33.55 -8.67 -50.90
N ASN A 349 -32.74 -8.68 -51.98
CA ASN A 349 -33.08 -9.20 -53.30
C ASN A 349 -32.63 -10.66 -53.52
N ARG A 350 -32.03 -11.29 -52.52
CA ARG A 350 -31.75 -12.74 -52.46
C ARG A 350 -32.69 -13.38 -51.45
#